data_AF-A0A7W1HJC0-F1
#
_entry.id   AF-A0A7W1HJC0-F1
#
_cell.length_a   1.000
_cell.length_b   1.000
_cell.length_c   1.000
_cell.angle_alpha   90.00
_cell.angle_beta   90.00
_cell.angle_gamma   90.00
#
_symmetry.space_group_name_H-M   'P 1'
#
loop_
_entity.id
_entity.type
_entity.pdbx_description
1 polymer ?
#
loop_
_entity_poly.entity_id
_entity_poly.type
_entity_poly.pdbx_seq_one_letter_code
_entity_poly.pdbx_strand_id
1 'polypeptide(L)'
;MTNTRPSAAIVGGGLSGLTSAYRLQEKGWDVRVFEAASIAGGRVNTVAESGYLCDTGATVVHLTYYRWYMDLAAELGLHVSPSPPYFGVYRDGRVRLLRMDRPLRSGLSTDLISLGSKIRTLRLAWDVGRAKFGGLLDSVDFHKGAPIDTETCREYAHRALTDEIDAYLLDPICRVMQIADSDKVGKLTLFSA
;
A
#
# COMPACT_ATOMS: atom_id res chain seq x y z
N MET A 1 43.97 -2.14 -20.25
CA MET A 1 42.53 -1.80 -20.35
C MET A 1 42.15 -1.10 -19.06
N THR A 2 41.82 0.19 -19.10
CA THR A 2 41.36 0.92 -17.92
C THR A 2 39.96 0.43 -17.58
N ASN A 3 39.88 -0.51 -16.63
CA ASN A 3 38.63 -1.04 -16.11
C ASN A 3 37.95 0.06 -15.28
N THR A 4 37.26 0.98 -15.97
CA THR A 4 36.52 2.06 -15.30
C THR A 4 35.22 1.47 -14.79
N ARG A 5 35.02 1.55 -13.47
CA ARG A 5 33.74 1.17 -12.87
C ARG A 5 32.64 2.04 -13.48
N PRO A 6 31.48 1.47 -13.85
CA PRO A 6 30.37 2.27 -14.35
C PRO A 6 29.88 3.23 -13.26
N SER A 7 29.50 4.45 -13.64
CA SER A 7 29.04 5.48 -12.69
C SER A 7 27.55 5.74 -12.80
N ALA A 8 26.88 6.01 -11.68
CA ALA A 8 25.48 6.39 -11.62
C ALA A 8 25.25 7.62 -10.74
N ALA A 9 24.42 8.54 -11.22
CA ALA A 9 23.88 9.65 -10.45
C ALA A 9 22.42 9.34 -10.09
N ILE A 10 22.09 9.41 -8.80
CA ILE A 10 20.75 9.18 -8.27
C ILE A 10 20.23 10.49 -7.70
N VAL A 11 19.05 10.92 -8.14
CA VAL A 11 18.40 12.13 -7.64
C VAL A 11 17.31 11.72 -6.65
N GLY A 12 17.45 12.14 -5.40
CA GLY A 12 16.61 11.78 -4.26
C GLY A 12 17.24 10.70 -3.37
N GLY A 13 17.43 11.02 -2.10
CA GLY A 13 17.88 10.17 -1.01
C GLY A 13 16.73 9.58 -0.18
N GLY A 14 15.56 9.37 -0.80
CA GLY A 14 14.46 8.59 -0.20
C GLY A 14 14.70 7.08 -0.30
N LEU A 15 13.80 6.26 0.27
CA LEU A 15 13.89 4.80 0.25
C LEU A 15 14.17 4.21 -1.15
N SER A 16 13.50 4.71 -2.20
CA SER A 16 13.71 4.25 -3.57
C SER A 16 15.14 4.55 -4.06
N GLY A 17 15.60 5.79 -3.93
CA GLY A 17 16.93 6.21 -4.35
C GLY A 17 18.05 5.52 -3.55
N LEU A 18 17.89 5.38 -2.24
CA LEU A 18 18.84 4.66 -1.39
C LEU A 18 18.90 3.17 -1.73
N THR A 19 17.74 2.54 -1.99
CA THR A 19 17.70 1.13 -2.42
C THR A 19 18.34 0.96 -3.79
N SER A 20 18.09 1.89 -4.73
CA SER A 20 18.78 1.89 -6.04
C SER A 20 20.29 2.04 -5.89
N ALA A 21 20.75 2.95 -5.01
CA ALA A 21 22.17 3.17 -4.74
C ALA A 21 22.83 1.91 -4.19
N TYR A 22 22.20 1.32 -3.18
CA TYR A 22 22.64 0.08 -2.54
C TYR A 22 22.79 -1.06 -3.56
N ARG A 23 21.76 -1.31 -4.38
CA ARG A 23 21.80 -2.37 -5.42
C ARG A 23 22.80 -2.10 -6.53
N LEU A 24 23.07 -0.84 -6.88
CA LEU A 24 24.09 -0.49 -7.88
C LEU A 24 25.51 -0.64 -7.32
N GLN A 25 25.73 -0.26 -6.06
CA GLN A 25 27.01 -0.47 -5.38
C GLN A 25 27.36 -1.95 -5.27
N GLU A 26 26.40 -2.82 -4.95
CA GLU A 26 26.61 -4.29 -4.97
C GLU A 26 27.07 -4.81 -6.34
N LYS A 27 26.65 -4.14 -7.42
CA LYS A 27 27.06 -4.45 -8.80
C LYS A 27 28.37 -3.77 -9.22
N GLY A 28 29.08 -3.13 -8.29
CA GLY A 28 30.38 -2.50 -8.53
C GLY A 28 30.32 -1.12 -9.19
N TRP A 29 29.17 -0.44 -9.15
CA TRP A 29 29.04 0.91 -9.68
C TRP A 29 29.61 1.96 -8.72
N ASP A 30 30.16 3.04 -9.28
CA ASP A 30 30.45 4.28 -8.55
C ASP A 30 29.19 5.15 -8.51
N VAL A 31 28.57 5.25 -7.34
CA VAL A 31 27.24 5.86 -7.19
C VAL A 31 27.33 7.16 -6.42
N ARG A 32 26.70 8.21 -6.94
CA ARG A 32 26.49 9.48 -6.23
C ARG A 32 25.00 9.76 -6.06
N VAL A 33 24.57 9.92 -4.82
CA VAL A 33 23.19 10.30 -4.47
C VAL A 33 23.14 11.81 -4.20
N PHE A 34 22.19 12.48 -4.82
CA PHE A 34 21.91 13.90 -4.64
C PHE A 34 20.57 14.04 -3.93
N GLU A 35 20.59 14.49 -2.67
CA GLU A 35 19.39 14.77 -1.88
C GLU A 35 19.27 16.29 -1.67
N ALA A 36 18.06 16.82 -1.80
CA ALA A 36 17.79 18.24 -1.63
C ALA A 36 17.64 18.63 -0.15
N ALA A 37 17.14 17.72 0.67
CA ALA A 37 17.01 17.88 2.12
C ALA A 37 18.36 17.72 2.85
N SER A 38 18.40 18.17 4.09
CA SER A 38 19.57 18.01 4.97
C SER A 38 19.76 16.59 5.49
N ILE A 39 18.76 15.73 5.34
CA ILE A 39 18.75 14.34 5.79
C ILE A 39 18.23 13.42 4.68
N ALA A 40 18.80 12.22 4.60
CA ALA A 40 18.25 11.14 3.77
C ALA A 40 17.03 10.50 4.46
N GLY A 41 16.23 9.75 3.69
CA GLY A 41 15.01 9.06 4.17
C GLY A 41 13.76 9.46 3.38
N GLY A 42 13.75 10.66 2.78
CA GLY A 42 12.62 11.16 1.99
C GLY A 42 11.34 11.21 2.83
N ARG A 43 10.31 10.45 2.42
CA ARG A 43 9.02 10.34 3.13
C ARG A 43 9.06 9.45 4.38
N VAL A 44 10.18 8.82 4.68
CA VAL A 44 10.34 7.92 5.84
C VAL A 44 11.37 8.52 6.76
N ASN A 45 10.90 9.30 7.72
CA ASN A 45 11.72 9.98 8.70
C ASN A 45 11.03 9.94 10.07
N THR A 46 11.82 9.78 11.12
CA THR A 46 11.35 9.78 12.51
C THR A 46 11.99 10.96 13.23
N VAL A 47 11.16 11.80 13.86
CA VAL A 47 11.63 12.90 14.70
C VAL A 47 11.47 12.55 16.17
N ALA A 48 12.44 12.99 16.99
CA ALA A 48 12.38 12.84 18.44
C ALA A 48 12.00 14.18 19.08
N GLU A 49 10.87 14.24 19.74
CA GLU A 49 10.36 15.47 20.37
C GLU A 49 9.73 15.15 21.73
N SER A 50 10.12 15.89 22.77
CA SER A 50 9.57 15.75 24.13
C SER A 50 9.59 14.31 24.69
N GLY A 51 10.59 13.51 24.30
CA GLY A 51 10.72 12.10 24.72
C GLY A 51 9.91 11.11 23.88
N TYR A 52 9.25 11.56 22.81
CA TYR A 52 8.48 10.74 21.89
C TYR A 52 9.18 10.63 20.53
N LEU A 53 8.97 9.50 19.86
CA LEU A 53 9.34 9.29 18.47
C LEU A 53 8.08 9.43 17.61
N CYS A 54 8.15 10.28 16.58
CA CYS A 54 7.05 10.51 15.66
C CYS A 54 7.51 10.31 14.23
N ASP A 55 6.88 9.39 13.52
CA ASP A 55 7.09 9.24 12.08
C ASP A 55 6.40 10.39 11.33
N THR A 56 7.11 10.95 10.36
CA THR A 56 6.67 12.11 9.57
C THR A 56 5.96 11.73 8.28
N GLY A 57 5.85 10.42 7.99
CA GLY A 57 5.25 9.90 6.78
C GLY A 57 4.88 8.43 6.94
N ALA A 58 5.51 7.53 6.17
CA ALA A 58 5.13 6.13 6.20
C ALA A 58 5.50 5.47 7.55
N THR A 59 4.49 4.99 8.28
CA THR A 59 4.64 4.37 9.61
C THR A 59 4.60 2.85 9.57
N VAL A 60 4.09 2.25 8.49
CA VAL A 60 3.92 0.79 8.38
C VAL A 60 4.35 0.27 7.02
N VAL A 61 4.96 -0.91 7.03
CA VAL A 61 5.29 -1.65 5.80
C VAL A 61 4.07 -2.45 5.36
N HIS A 62 3.59 -2.19 4.14
CA HIS A 62 2.38 -2.82 3.62
C HIS A 62 2.60 -4.30 3.25
N LEU A 63 1.53 -5.11 3.33
CA LEU A 63 1.57 -6.55 3.07
C LEU A 63 1.93 -6.90 1.62
N THR A 64 1.48 -6.07 0.66
CA THR A 64 1.66 -6.28 -0.79
C THR A 64 3.12 -6.44 -1.21
N TYR A 65 4.02 -5.72 -0.54
CA TYR A 65 5.47 -5.72 -0.82
C TYR A 65 6.29 -6.28 0.34
N TYR A 66 5.61 -6.89 1.32
CA TYR A 66 6.21 -7.33 2.58
C TYR A 66 7.45 -8.18 2.36
N ARG A 67 7.41 -9.12 1.40
CA ARG A 67 8.54 -9.99 1.09
C ARG A 67 9.80 -9.20 0.72
N TRP A 68 9.72 -8.23 -0.19
CA TRP A 68 10.90 -7.46 -0.59
C TRP A 68 11.45 -6.59 0.53
N TYR A 69 10.57 -6.02 1.35
CA TYR A 69 10.98 -5.27 2.53
C TYR A 69 11.64 -6.16 3.59
N MET A 70 11.10 -7.37 3.84
CA MET A 70 11.71 -8.31 4.78
C MET A 70 13.04 -8.85 4.28
N ASP A 71 13.14 -9.18 2.99
CA ASP A 71 14.38 -9.66 2.37
C ASP A 71 15.47 -8.60 2.49
N LEU A 72 15.16 -7.33 2.16
CA LEU A 72 16.08 -6.21 2.33
C LEU A 72 16.42 -5.93 3.80
N ALA A 73 15.44 -6.03 4.71
CA ALA A 73 15.69 -5.85 6.13
C ALA A 73 16.63 -6.93 6.68
N ALA A 74 16.44 -8.20 6.29
CA ALA A 74 17.31 -9.29 6.67
C ALA A 74 18.74 -9.10 6.13
N GLU A 75 18.85 -8.67 4.87
CA GLU A 75 20.14 -8.39 4.24
C GLU A 75 20.92 -7.28 4.94
N LEU A 76 20.21 -6.22 5.37
CA LEU A 76 20.79 -5.10 6.11
C LEU A 76 20.95 -5.37 7.62
N GLY A 77 20.54 -6.56 8.12
CA GLY A 77 20.58 -6.90 9.54
C GLY A 77 19.61 -6.07 10.40
N LEU A 78 18.52 -5.58 9.83
CA LEU A 78 17.53 -4.73 10.50
C LEU A 78 16.51 -5.58 11.28
N HIS A 79 16.14 -5.10 12.46
CA HIS A 79 15.06 -5.68 13.25
C HIS A 79 13.70 -5.18 12.76
N VAL A 80 12.79 -6.11 12.47
CA VAL A 80 11.40 -5.79 12.10
C VAL A 80 10.46 -6.20 13.24
N SER A 81 9.62 -5.25 13.66
CA SER A 81 8.62 -5.49 14.69
C SER A 81 7.24 -5.68 14.06
N PRO A 82 6.42 -6.63 14.56
CA PRO A 82 5.05 -6.80 14.09
C PRO A 82 4.20 -5.58 14.50
N SER A 83 3.39 -5.09 13.56
CA SER A 83 2.38 -4.06 13.83
C SER A 83 1.01 -4.72 14.09
N PRO A 84 0.18 -4.19 15.01
CA PRO A 84 -1.17 -4.67 15.21
C PRO A 84 -1.98 -4.61 13.90
N PRO A 85 -2.60 -5.73 13.44
CA PRO A 85 -3.21 -5.82 12.12
C PRO A 85 -4.66 -5.29 12.12
N TYR A 86 -4.89 -4.14 12.73
CA TYR A 86 -6.23 -3.56 12.87
C TYR A 86 -6.45 -2.40 11.91
N PHE A 87 -7.58 -2.44 11.20
CA PHE A 87 -8.11 -1.31 10.46
C PHE A 87 -9.39 -0.83 11.15
N GLY A 88 -9.37 0.41 11.67
CA GLY A 88 -10.48 0.98 12.40
C GLY A 88 -11.39 1.80 11.49
N VAL A 89 -12.69 1.50 11.49
CA VAL A 89 -13.70 2.32 10.80
C VAL A 89 -14.68 2.89 11.82
N TYR A 90 -14.85 4.20 11.79
CA TYR A 90 -15.85 4.88 12.60
C TYR A 90 -17.23 4.81 11.95
N ARG A 91 -18.24 4.34 12.71
CA ARG A 91 -19.64 4.31 12.29
C ARG A 91 -20.55 4.32 13.51
N ASP A 92 -21.61 5.12 13.47
CA ASP A 92 -22.66 5.17 14.51
C ASP A 92 -22.10 5.38 15.94
N GLY A 93 -21.19 6.35 16.10
CA GLY A 93 -20.64 6.70 17.42
C GLY A 93 -19.54 5.76 17.94
N ARG A 94 -19.16 4.73 17.19
CA ARG A 94 -18.15 3.74 17.61
C ARG A 94 -17.13 3.42 16.53
N VAL A 95 -15.91 3.10 16.95
CA VAL A 95 -14.88 2.54 16.07
C VAL A 95 -15.03 1.03 16.04
N ARG A 96 -15.09 0.46 14.84
CA ARG A 96 -15.10 -0.98 14.60
C ARG A 96 -13.75 -1.40 14.07
N LEU A 97 -13.06 -2.22 14.85
CA LEU A 97 -11.75 -2.74 14.49
C LEU A 97 -11.91 -3.98 13.64
N LEU A 98 -11.46 -3.89 12.39
CA LEU A 98 -11.37 -5.02 11.48
C LEU A 98 -9.97 -5.64 11.58
N ARG A 99 -9.91 -6.97 11.72
CA ARG A 99 -8.64 -7.71 11.72
C ARG A 99 -8.22 -8.11 10.32
N MET A 100 -7.16 -7.47 9.84
CA MET A 100 -6.63 -7.65 8.48
C MET A 100 -5.86 -8.97 8.29
N ASP A 101 -5.35 -9.57 9.37
CA ASP A 101 -4.69 -10.87 9.32
C ASP A 101 -5.69 -12.05 9.23
N ARG A 102 -6.97 -11.79 9.50
CA ARG A 102 -8.07 -12.76 9.39
C ARG A 102 -9.31 -12.13 8.73
N PRO A 103 -9.20 -11.68 7.47
CA PRO A 103 -10.20 -10.82 6.85
C PRO A 103 -11.57 -11.50 6.73
N LEU A 104 -11.63 -12.79 6.38
CA LEU A 104 -12.88 -13.54 6.29
C LEU A 104 -13.61 -13.62 7.63
N ARG A 105 -12.90 -13.97 8.71
CA ARG A 105 -13.48 -14.06 10.05
C ARG A 105 -13.93 -12.67 10.52
N SER A 106 -13.12 -11.64 10.29
CA SER A 106 -13.44 -10.27 10.65
C SER A 106 -14.66 -9.74 9.92
N GLY A 107 -14.78 -10.01 8.61
CA GLY A 107 -15.91 -9.57 7.78
C GLY A 107 -17.22 -10.25 8.19
N LEU A 108 -17.17 -11.53 8.59
CA LEU A 108 -18.35 -12.23 9.09
C LEU A 108 -18.78 -11.73 10.47
N SER A 109 -17.84 -11.53 11.41
CA SER A 109 -18.16 -11.15 12.78
C SER A 109 -18.45 -9.67 12.99
N THR A 110 -17.99 -8.79 12.10
CA THR A 110 -18.19 -7.35 12.25
C THR A 110 -19.64 -6.95 11.99
N ASP A 111 -20.16 -5.98 12.72
CA ASP A 111 -21.44 -5.33 12.44
C ASP A 111 -21.27 -4.03 11.62
N LEU A 112 -20.06 -3.82 11.05
CA LEU A 112 -19.70 -2.63 10.27
C LEU A 112 -20.61 -2.37 9.07
N ILE A 113 -21.08 -3.40 8.39
CA ILE A 113 -21.96 -3.31 7.22
C ILE A 113 -23.14 -4.27 7.38
N SER A 114 -24.28 -3.93 6.78
CA SER A 114 -25.49 -4.75 6.82
C SER A 114 -25.27 -6.13 6.20
N LEU A 115 -26.12 -7.09 6.55
CA LEU A 115 -26.06 -8.44 5.98
C LEU A 115 -26.21 -8.44 4.45
N GLY A 116 -27.07 -7.57 3.91
CA GLY A 116 -27.23 -7.40 2.46
C GLY A 116 -25.94 -6.94 1.79
N SER A 117 -25.25 -5.97 2.37
CA SER A 117 -23.94 -5.51 1.91
C SER A 117 -22.86 -6.59 2.04
N LYS A 118 -22.84 -7.38 3.11
CA LYS A 118 -21.90 -8.51 3.24
C LYS A 118 -22.06 -9.53 2.11
N ILE A 119 -23.29 -9.82 1.68
CA ILE A 119 -23.51 -10.71 0.53
C ILE A 119 -22.94 -10.08 -0.74
N ARG A 120 -23.09 -8.76 -0.91
CA ARG A 120 -22.55 -8.03 -2.07
C ARG A 120 -21.02 -8.03 -2.13
N THR A 121 -20.30 -8.18 -1.02
CA THR A 121 -18.83 -8.33 -1.06
C THR A 121 -18.38 -9.62 -1.77
N LEU A 122 -19.25 -10.63 -1.92
CA LEU A 122 -18.96 -11.79 -2.76
C LEU A 122 -18.78 -11.40 -4.23
N ARG A 123 -19.48 -10.35 -4.69
CA ARG A 123 -19.31 -9.82 -6.04
C ARG A 123 -17.93 -9.20 -6.22
N LEU A 124 -17.47 -8.44 -5.23
CA LEU A 124 -16.10 -7.90 -5.21
C LEU A 124 -15.07 -9.03 -5.26
N ALA A 125 -15.23 -10.05 -4.41
CA ALA A 125 -14.34 -11.22 -4.42
C ALA A 125 -14.31 -11.94 -5.77
N TRP A 126 -15.47 -12.06 -6.43
CA TRP A 126 -15.58 -12.62 -7.78
C TRP A 126 -14.86 -11.77 -8.84
N ASP A 127 -15.10 -10.45 -8.86
CA ASP A 127 -14.50 -9.55 -9.84
C ASP A 127 -12.96 -9.48 -9.67
N VAL A 128 -12.47 -9.42 -8.43
CA VAL A 128 -11.04 -9.50 -8.09
C VAL A 128 -10.46 -10.85 -8.50
N GLY A 129 -11.14 -11.95 -8.18
CA GLY A 129 -10.71 -13.30 -8.56
C GLY A 129 -10.58 -13.44 -10.07
N ARG A 130 -11.60 -12.98 -10.83
CA ARG A 130 -11.59 -13.00 -12.30
C ARG A 130 -10.44 -12.15 -12.86
N ALA A 131 -10.20 -10.95 -12.34
CA ALA A 131 -9.09 -10.10 -12.77
C ALA A 131 -7.73 -10.77 -12.48
N LYS A 132 -7.58 -11.37 -11.30
CA LYS A 132 -6.37 -12.10 -10.90
C LYS A 132 -6.09 -13.31 -11.79
N PHE A 133 -7.08 -14.19 -11.99
CA PHE A 133 -6.93 -15.37 -12.84
C PHE A 133 -6.77 -15.02 -14.33
N GLY A 134 -7.27 -13.86 -14.75
CA GLY A 134 -7.03 -13.29 -16.07
C GLY A 134 -5.66 -12.66 -16.26
N GLY A 135 -4.81 -12.62 -15.23
CA GLY A 135 -3.47 -12.02 -15.30
C GLY A 135 -3.47 -10.49 -15.38
N LEU A 136 -4.57 -9.85 -15.00
CA LEU A 136 -4.75 -8.38 -15.09
C LEU A 136 -4.29 -7.65 -13.83
N LEU A 137 -3.99 -8.38 -12.74
CA LEU A 137 -3.50 -7.80 -11.49
C LEU A 137 -2.02 -8.16 -11.31
N ASP A 138 -1.16 -7.15 -11.36
CA ASP A 138 0.28 -7.29 -11.21
C ASP A 138 0.81 -6.11 -10.38
N SER A 139 1.61 -6.41 -9.37
CA SER A 139 2.10 -5.40 -8.41
C SER A 139 3.31 -4.61 -8.92
N VAL A 140 3.86 -5.00 -10.07
CA VAL A 140 5.00 -4.36 -10.76
C VAL A 140 4.53 -3.70 -12.06
N ASP A 141 3.74 -4.42 -12.86
CA ASP A 141 3.27 -3.95 -14.17
C ASP A 141 1.79 -3.59 -14.15
N PHE A 142 1.51 -2.35 -13.78
CA PHE A 142 0.15 -1.81 -13.72
C PHE A 142 -0.54 -1.71 -15.09
N HIS A 143 0.17 -1.79 -16.21
CA HIS A 143 -0.44 -1.73 -17.56
C HIS A 143 -1.39 -2.90 -17.81
N LYS A 144 -1.13 -4.06 -17.20
CA LYS A 144 -2.00 -5.24 -17.32
C LYS A 144 -3.41 -4.98 -16.80
N GLY A 145 -3.55 -4.08 -15.83
CA GLY A 145 -4.84 -3.70 -15.25
C GLY A 145 -5.57 -2.62 -16.04
N ALA A 146 -4.93 -1.93 -16.99
CA ALA A 146 -5.54 -0.83 -17.74
C ALA A 146 -6.88 -1.18 -18.42
N PRO A 147 -7.09 -2.38 -19.01
CA PRO A 147 -8.37 -2.73 -19.63
C PRO A 147 -9.54 -2.80 -18.65
N ILE A 148 -9.27 -2.97 -17.34
CA ILE A 148 -10.31 -3.01 -16.31
C ILE A 148 -10.36 -1.72 -15.48
N ASP A 149 -9.45 -0.77 -15.66
CA ASP A 149 -9.44 0.49 -14.92
C ASP A 149 -10.29 1.57 -15.59
N THR A 150 -11.59 1.28 -15.76
CA THR A 150 -12.52 2.08 -16.57
C THR A 150 -13.49 2.93 -15.75
N GLU A 151 -13.51 2.77 -14.44
CA GLU A 151 -14.43 3.45 -13.53
C GLU A 151 -13.74 3.67 -12.18
N THR A 152 -14.21 4.66 -11.44
CA THR A 152 -13.75 4.95 -10.08
C THR A 152 -14.22 3.89 -9.08
N CYS A 153 -13.60 3.84 -7.90
CA CYS A 153 -14.02 3.00 -6.78
C CYS A 153 -15.49 3.25 -6.42
N ARG A 154 -15.92 4.53 -6.40
CA ARG A 154 -17.31 4.91 -6.10
C ARG A 154 -18.29 4.44 -7.18
N GLU A 155 -17.99 4.66 -8.45
CA GLU A 155 -18.83 4.21 -9.57
C GLU A 155 -18.99 2.68 -9.55
N TYR A 156 -17.89 1.96 -9.29
CA TYR A 156 -17.93 0.51 -9.10
C TYR A 156 -18.83 0.10 -7.94
N ALA A 157 -18.75 0.81 -6.81
CA ALA A 157 -19.55 0.52 -5.63
C ALA A 157 -21.06 0.67 -5.91
N HIS A 158 -21.47 1.78 -6.54
CA HIS A 158 -22.86 2.02 -6.91
C HIS A 158 -23.37 0.98 -7.92
N ARG A 159 -22.52 0.57 -8.88
CA ARG A 159 -22.91 -0.35 -9.95
C ARG A 159 -22.96 -1.81 -9.49
N ALA A 160 -22.00 -2.26 -8.67
CA ALA A 160 -21.78 -3.67 -8.38
C ALA A 160 -21.97 -4.06 -6.90
N LEU A 161 -21.91 -3.09 -5.99
CA LEU A 161 -21.92 -3.30 -4.54
C LEU A 161 -23.10 -2.56 -3.90
N THR A 162 -22.84 -1.69 -2.92
CA THR A 162 -23.81 -0.83 -2.25
C THR A 162 -23.13 0.47 -1.82
N ASP A 163 -23.91 1.54 -1.67
CA ASP A 163 -23.44 2.82 -1.14
C ASP A 163 -22.90 2.69 0.29
N GLU A 164 -23.44 1.73 1.06
CA GLU A 164 -22.94 1.40 2.40
C GLU A 164 -21.52 0.83 2.35
N ILE A 165 -21.18 0.03 1.33
CA ILE A 165 -19.82 -0.49 1.14
C ILE A 165 -18.87 0.63 0.70
N ASP A 166 -19.32 1.56 -0.15
CA ASP A 166 -18.52 2.75 -0.49
C ASP A 166 -18.19 3.54 0.79
N ALA A 167 -19.21 3.97 1.52
CA ALA A 167 -19.06 4.87 2.66
C ALA A 167 -18.24 4.29 3.83
N TYR A 168 -18.32 2.98 4.08
CA TYR A 168 -17.74 2.37 5.28
C TYR A 168 -16.60 1.38 5.01
N LEU A 169 -16.28 1.07 3.75
CA LEU A 169 -15.15 0.24 3.41
C LEU A 169 -14.27 0.89 2.33
N LEU A 170 -14.83 1.19 1.16
CA LEU A 170 -14.00 1.61 0.02
C LEU A 170 -13.44 3.02 0.20
N ASP A 171 -14.27 4.00 0.55
CA ASP A 171 -13.86 5.39 0.73
C ASP A 171 -12.85 5.53 1.90
N PRO A 172 -13.07 4.94 3.09
CA PRO A 172 -12.06 4.92 4.14
C PRO A 172 -10.73 4.29 3.69
N ILE A 173 -10.76 3.17 2.96
CA ILE A 173 -9.54 2.53 2.44
C ILE A 173 -8.84 3.42 1.43
N CYS A 174 -9.57 4.03 0.49
CA CYS A 174 -9.00 4.95 -0.50
C CYS A 174 -8.34 6.16 0.18
N ARG A 175 -9.01 6.75 1.18
CA ARG A 175 -8.47 7.89 1.93
C ARG A 175 -7.20 7.55 2.69
N VAL A 176 -7.12 6.36 3.30
CA VAL A 176 -5.94 5.91 4.03
C VAL A 176 -4.79 5.56 3.08
N MET A 177 -5.08 4.85 1.99
CA MET A 177 -4.04 4.30 1.11
C MET A 177 -3.57 5.27 0.02
N GLN A 178 -4.47 6.13 -0.47
CA GLN A 178 -4.22 7.00 -1.62
C GLN A 178 -4.31 8.48 -1.28
N ILE A 179 -4.73 8.84 -0.06
CA ILE A 179 -4.98 10.23 0.33
C ILE A 179 -5.97 10.89 -0.64
N ALA A 180 -6.96 10.11 -1.09
CA ALA A 180 -7.96 10.51 -2.06
C ALA A 180 -9.30 9.82 -1.77
N ASP A 181 -10.39 10.49 -2.13
CA ASP A 181 -11.76 9.98 -2.02
C ASP A 181 -12.03 8.89 -3.06
N SER A 182 -13.03 8.03 -2.82
CA SER A 182 -13.35 6.91 -3.72
C SER A 182 -13.82 7.33 -5.13
N ASP A 183 -14.18 8.60 -5.33
CA ASP A 183 -14.55 9.17 -6.64
C ASP A 183 -13.35 9.70 -7.45
N LYS A 184 -12.14 9.69 -6.89
CA LYS A 184 -10.90 10.12 -7.55
C LYS A 184 -9.91 8.98 -7.75
N VAL A 185 -10.25 7.78 -7.28
CA VAL A 185 -9.40 6.59 -7.32
C VAL A 185 -10.04 5.57 -8.26
N GLY A 186 -9.27 5.06 -9.22
CA GLY A 186 -9.72 3.99 -10.11
C GLY A 186 -9.98 2.69 -9.35
N LYS A 187 -10.99 1.91 -9.75
CA LYS A 187 -11.32 0.65 -9.04
C LYS A 187 -10.16 -0.35 -9.06
N LEU A 188 -9.21 -0.24 -10.00
CA LEU A 188 -8.05 -1.12 -10.06
C LEU A 188 -7.20 -1.04 -8.79
N THR A 189 -7.15 0.15 -8.15
CA THR A 189 -6.46 0.33 -6.88
C THR A 189 -7.05 -0.53 -5.78
N LEU A 190 -8.38 -0.71 -5.76
CA LEU A 190 -9.05 -1.62 -4.82
C LEU A 190 -8.70 -3.09 -5.08
N PHE A 191 -8.61 -3.48 -6.36
CA PHE A 191 -8.35 -4.87 -6.73
C PHE A 191 -6.90 -5.27 -6.44
N SER A 192 -6.00 -4.28 -6.38
CA SER A 192 -4.58 -4.45 -6.11
C SER A 192 -4.19 -4.15 -4.65
N ALA A 193 -5.14 -3.73 -3.82
CA ALA A 193 -4.94 -3.37 -2.41
C ALA A 193 -4.74 -4.59 -1.50
#